data_AF-A0A7K0TQJ2-F1
#
_entry.id   AF-A0A7K0TQJ2-F1
#
_cell.length_a   1.000
_cell.length_b   1.000
_cell.length_c   1.000
_cell.angle_alpha   90.00
_cell.angle_beta   90.00
_cell.angle_gamma   90.00
#
_symmetry.space_group_name_H-M   'P 1'
#
loop_
_entity.id
_entity.type
_entity.pdbx_description
1 polymer ?
#
loop_
_entity_poly.entity_id
_entity_poly.type
_entity_poly.pdbx_seq_one_letter_code
_entity_poly.pdbx_strand_id
1 'polypeptide(L)'
;MSEPTAGEISPYEALGGQEFFTELVANFYRRVAVDPILRPMYPDADLTEAERRLCLFLEQYWGGPKTYSDERGHPRLRLRHA
;
A
#
# COMPACT_ATOMS: atom_id res chain seq x y z
N MET A 1 -1.01 -27.26 -4.25
CA MET A 1 -0.49 -25.93 -4.54
C MET A 1 -0.19 -25.93 -6.02
N SER A 2 -1.11 -25.46 -6.86
CA SER A 2 -0.91 -25.45 -8.31
C SER A 2 0.20 -24.45 -8.63
N GLU A 3 1.17 -24.87 -9.43
CA GLU A 3 2.21 -23.99 -9.94
C GLU A 3 1.58 -22.93 -10.85
N PRO A 4 2.05 -21.66 -10.81
CA PRO A 4 1.57 -20.65 -11.72
C PRO A 4 1.96 -21.04 -13.16
N THR A 5 0.96 -21.20 -14.02
CA THR A 5 1.16 -21.45 -15.45
C THR A 5 1.74 -20.19 -16.11
N ALA A 6 2.80 -20.36 -16.91
CA ALA A 6 3.37 -19.28 -17.70
C ALA A 6 2.28 -18.64 -18.59
N GLY A 7 1.84 -17.43 -18.22
CA GLY A 7 0.75 -16.71 -18.89
C GLY A 7 -0.22 -15.98 -17.95
N GLU A 8 -0.24 -16.29 -16.65
CA GLU A 8 -1.03 -15.51 -15.68
C GLU A 8 -0.30 -14.23 -15.28
N ILE A 9 -0.86 -13.08 -15.67
CA ILE A 9 -0.45 -11.77 -15.16
C ILE A 9 -0.77 -11.68 -13.66
N SER A 10 0.10 -11.02 -12.91
CA SER A 10 -0.15 -10.80 -11.49
C SER A 10 -1.42 -9.97 -11.28
N PRO A 11 -2.12 -10.11 -10.14
CA PRO A 11 -3.22 -9.20 -9.80
C PRO A 11 -2.80 -7.73 -9.83
N TYR A 12 -1.57 -7.41 -9.42
CA TYR A 12 -0.96 -6.09 -9.55
C TYR A 12 -0.98 -5.59 -11.01
N GLU A 13 -0.52 -6.40 -11.97
CA GLU A 13 -0.56 -6.04 -13.40
C GLU A 13 -1.99 -5.94 -13.92
N ALA A 14 -2.87 -6.87 -13.54
CA ALA A 14 -4.28 -6.87 -13.96
C ALA A 14 -5.04 -5.60 -13.51
N LEU A 15 -4.63 -4.99 -12.38
CA LEU A 15 -5.21 -3.77 -11.84
C LEU A 15 -4.62 -2.48 -12.44
N GLY A 16 -3.59 -2.57 -13.29
CA GLY A 16 -2.92 -1.40 -13.88
C GLY A 16 -1.60 -1.00 -13.21
N GLY A 17 -1.06 -1.85 -12.34
CA GLY A 17 0.27 -1.67 -11.74
C GLY A 17 0.38 -0.42 -10.86
N GLN A 18 1.58 0.17 -10.82
CA GLN A 18 1.97 1.24 -9.89
C GLN A 18 1.04 2.45 -9.96
N GLU A 19 0.62 2.85 -11.16
CA GLU A 19 -0.25 4.01 -11.36
C GLU A 19 -1.58 3.84 -10.62
N PHE A 20 -2.21 2.66 -10.76
CA PHE A 20 -3.45 2.34 -10.06
C PHE A 20 -3.30 2.43 -8.53
N PHE A 21 -2.25 1.83 -7.96
CA PHE A 21 -2.05 1.85 -6.51
C PHE A 21 -1.70 3.24 -5.99
N THR A 22 -0.89 4.00 -6.75
CA THR A 22 -0.56 5.39 -6.42
C THR A 22 -1.84 6.24 -6.36
N GLU A 23 -2.69 6.15 -7.39
CA GLU A 23 -3.95 6.91 -7.41
C GLU A 23 -4.93 6.45 -6.32
N LEU A 24 -5.07 5.14 -6.11
CA LEU A 24 -5.94 4.57 -5.09
C LEU A 24 -5.57 5.10 -3.70
N VAL A 25 -4.28 5.05 -3.36
CA VAL A 25 -3.78 5.42 -2.05
C VAL A 25 -3.78 6.94 -1.87
N ALA A 26 -3.44 7.72 -2.90
CA ALA A 26 -3.58 9.17 -2.88
C ALA A 26 -5.04 9.62 -2.67
N ASN A 27 -6.01 8.96 -3.33
CA ASN A 27 -7.43 9.21 -3.10
C ASN A 27 -7.85 8.89 -1.66
N PHE A 28 -7.33 7.81 -1.08
CA PHE A 28 -7.59 7.44 0.31
C PHE A 28 -7.04 8.50 1.27
N TYR A 29 -5.78 8.91 1.13
CA TYR A 29 -5.17 9.90 2.03
C TYR A 29 -5.74 11.31 1.87
N ARG A 30 -6.20 11.70 0.67
CA ARG A 30 -6.99 12.93 0.50
C ARG A 30 -8.26 12.95 1.35
N ARG A 31 -8.92 11.81 1.55
CA ARG A 31 -10.11 11.69 2.40
C ARG A 31 -9.73 11.66 3.88
N VAL A 32 -8.69 10.89 4.24
CA VAL A 32 -8.14 10.86 5.60
C VAL A 32 -7.75 12.25 6.09
N ALA A 33 -7.15 13.07 5.23
CA ALA A 33 -6.67 14.41 5.57
C ALA A 33 -7.77 15.35 6.10
N VAL A 34 -9.02 15.15 5.68
CA VAL A 34 -10.16 16.00 6.03
C VAL A 34 -11.18 15.31 6.94
N ASP A 35 -10.97 14.02 7.24
CA ASP A 35 -11.88 13.25 8.08
C ASP A 35 -11.64 13.55 9.57
N PRO A 36 -12.66 13.98 10.34
CA PRO A 36 -12.48 14.40 11.73
C PRO A 36 -12.15 13.25 12.69
N ILE A 37 -12.38 11.99 12.30
CA ILE A 37 -12.11 10.80 13.10
C ILE A 37 -10.72 10.24 12.75
N LEU A 38 -10.39 10.18 11.47
CA LEU A 38 -9.15 9.57 11.00
C LEU A 38 -7.97 10.54 11.09
N ARG A 39 -8.16 11.84 10.79
CA ARG A 39 -7.06 12.81 10.80
C ARG A 39 -6.32 12.87 12.15
N PRO A 40 -7.00 12.87 13.33
CA PRO A 40 -6.32 12.88 14.62
C PRO A 40 -5.48 11.63 14.92
N MET A 41 -5.65 10.53 14.18
CA MET A 41 -4.86 9.31 14.35
C MET A 41 -3.42 9.46 13.83
N TYR A 42 -3.13 10.51 13.06
CA TYR A 42 -1.81 10.79 12.49
C TYR A 42 -1.14 11.93 13.27
N PRO A 43 -0.03 11.66 13.98
CA PRO A 43 0.69 12.68 14.75
C PRO A 43 1.23 13.81 13.86
N ASP A 44 1.75 13.44 12.70
CA ASP A 44 2.30 14.38 11.72
C ASP A 44 1.18 15.00 10.87
N ALA A 45 1.39 16.26 10.49
CA ALA A 45 0.49 16.93 9.54
C ALA A 45 0.74 16.52 8.09
N ASP A 46 1.97 16.10 7.79
CA ASP A 46 2.33 15.55 6.50
C ASP A 46 2.02 14.05 6.47
N LEU A 47 1.12 13.64 5.58
CA LEU A 47 0.72 12.24 5.39
C LEU A 47 1.53 11.53 4.30
N THR A 48 2.44 12.23 3.60
CA THR A 48 3.15 11.73 2.41
C THR A 48 3.85 10.41 2.66
N GLU A 49 4.53 10.27 3.80
CA GLU A 49 5.27 9.05 4.10
C GLU A 49 4.34 7.91 4.57
N ALA A 50 3.20 8.22 5.19
CA ALA A 50 2.17 7.21 5.48
C ALA A 50 1.53 6.70 4.18
N GLU A 51 1.24 7.60 3.25
CA GLU A 51 0.75 7.33 1.89
C GLU A 51 1.71 6.40 1.13
N ARG A 52 2.99 6.76 1.08
CA ARG A 52 4.02 5.95 0.42
C ARG A 52 4.08 4.54 0.99
N ARG A 53 4.07 4.41 2.32
CA ARG A 53 4.13 3.10 3.00
C ARG A 53 2.95 2.21 2.66
N LEU A 54 1.74 2.77 2.59
CA LEU A 54 0.55 2.01 2.23
C LEU A 54 0.61 1.60 0.75
N CYS A 55 1.03 2.49 -0.14
CA CYS A 55 1.20 2.20 -1.57
C CYS A 55 2.14 1.01 -1.78
N LEU A 56 3.37 1.10 -1.26
CA LEU A 56 4.36 0.04 -1.38
C LEU A 56 3.87 -1.30 -0.78
N PHE A 57 3.15 -1.24 0.34
CA PHE A 57 2.58 -2.44 0.95
C PHE A 57 1.55 -3.10 0.03
N LEU A 58 0.62 -2.31 -0.54
CA LEU A 58 -0.43 -2.83 -1.41
C LEU A 58 0.14 -3.36 -2.73
N GLU A 59 1.06 -2.64 -3.36
CA GLU A 59 1.77 -3.12 -4.56
C GLU A 59 2.38 -4.49 -4.31
N GLN A 60 3.14 -4.64 -3.23
CA GLN A 60 3.74 -5.92 -2.87
C GLN A 60 2.68 -6.99 -2.56
N TYR A 61 1.61 -6.64 -1.84
CA TYR A 61 0.56 -7.58 -1.44
C TYR A 61 -0.14 -8.20 -2.66
N TRP A 62 -0.32 -7.44 -3.74
CA TRP A 62 -0.98 -7.88 -4.97
C TRP A 62 -0.02 -8.50 -5.99
N GLY A 63 1.23 -8.76 -5.61
CA GLY A 63 2.22 -9.44 -6.45
C GLY A 63 3.13 -8.51 -7.25
N GLY A 64 3.14 -7.21 -6.95
CA GLY A 64 4.08 -6.24 -7.47
C GLY A 64 5.45 -6.26 -6.80
N PRO A 65 6.24 -5.17 -6.91
CA PRO A 65 7.59 -5.07 -6.36
C PRO A 65 7.67 -5.34 -4.84
N LYS A 66 8.81 -5.88 -4.38
CA LYS A 66 9.08 -6.17 -2.96
C LYS A 66 9.62 -4.99 -2.15
N THR A 67 9.58 -3.79 -2.72
CA THR A 67 10.15 -2.55 -2.18
C THR A 67 9.74 -2.30 -0.72
N TYR A 68 8.49 -2.56 -0.35
CA TYR A 68 8.07 -2.43 1.06
C TYR A 68 8.90 -3.29 2.00
N SER A 69 9.07 -4.58 1.70
CA SER A 69 9.84 -5.49 2.55
C SER A 69 11.33 -5.20 2.50
N ASP A 70 11.84 -4.75 1.37
CA ASP A 70 13.25 -4.38 1.21
C ASP A 70 13.60 -3.17 2.09
N GLU A 71 12.70 -2.17 2.17
CA GLU A 71 12.90 -0.97 2.98
C GLU A 71 12.49 -1.14 4.45
N ARG A 72 11.48 -1.98 4.74
CA ARG A 72 10.81 -2.03 6.05
C ARG A 72 10.88 -3.39 6.73
N GLY A 73 11.42 -4.41 6.08
CA GLY A 73 11.36 -5.78 6.56
C GLY A 73 9.93 -6.32 6.65
N HIS A 74 9.78 -7.41 7.41
CA HIS A 74 8.50 -8.12 7.54
C HIS A 74 7.34 -7.20 7.97
N PRO A 75 6.15 -7.25 7.32
CA PRO A 75 5.07 -6.28 7.56
C PRO A 75 4.59 -6.14 9.00
N ARG A 76 4.40 -7.25 9.73
CA ARG A 76 4.00 -7.27 11.16
C ARG A 76 2.89 -6.26 11.48
N LEU A 77 1.83 -6.23 10.67
CA LEU A 77 0.83 -5.17 10.65
C LEU A 77 0.22 -4.87 12.03
N ARG A 78 -0.18 -5.92 12.77
CA ARG A 78 -0.74 -5.75 14.13
C ARG A 78 0.22 -5.03 15.09
N LEU A 79 1.50 -5.40 15.06
CA LEU A 79 2.51 -4.78 15.91
C LEU A 79 2.74 -3.31 15.56
N ARG A 80 2.61 -2.94 14.28
CA ARG A 80 2.81 -1.56 13.79
C ARG A 80 1.60 -0.64 14.01
N HIS A 81 0.48 -1.18 14.47
CA HIS A 81 -0.76 -0.44 14.77
C HIS A 81 -1.20 -0.63 16.24
N ALA A 82 -0.30 -1.12 17.09
CA ALA A 82 -0.54 -1.32 18.51
C ALA A 82 -0.47 0.00 19.29
#